data_AF-A0A7X5XRF9-F1
#
_entry.id   AF-A0A7X5XRF9-F1
#
_cell.length_a   1.000
_cell.length_b   1.000
_cell.length_c   1.000
_cell.angle_alpha   90.00
_cell.angle_beta   90.00
_cell.angle_gamma   90.00
#
_symmetry.space_group_name_H-M   'P 1'
#
loop_
_entity.id
_entity.type
_entity.pdbx_description
1 polymer ?
#
loop_
_entity_poly.entity_id
_entity_poly.type
_entity_poly.pdbx_seq_one_letter_code
_entity_poly.pdbx_strand_id
1 'polypeptide(L)'
;MRQITFLGAATIALAAAMPAAAQDNGIGKRVERLEKEMRAVQRSVFPGGNPTFFEGEIAPDNTPGERSRANAPVIDLTARVDALESQLQTLTGQTEQNAYHLRELEKAFTAYKAEMDKRFADPAAIDPAATGPTATPASLAPIVKAPATAAATPTKKPAAKPGAPDAARLALVKKVEVPSTGNETQDAYDYGFRLWDAKLYPEAQAQLKTVVAKSPKTSLASFAQNLLGRAYLDEGKPSLAAVAFYNNYKDRPSGPRAPHSLMYMGVALDKLGRKADACKAFRELDEVYGDKAPQDVRTDAAAAKAKAGC
;
A
#
# COMPACT_ATOMS: atom_id res chain seq x y z
N MET A 1 7.53 -75.93 -2.76
CA MET A 1 6.51 -76.24 -3.78
C MET A 1 5.57 -75.04 -3.90
N ARG A 2 5.34 -74.55 -5.13
CA ARG A 2 4.33 -73.58 -5.60
C ARG A 2 4.36 -72.19 -4.92
N GLN A 3 4.86 -71.09 -5.49
CA GLN A 3 4.57 -70.42 -6.77
C GLN A 3 3.08 -70.42 -7.15
N ILE A 4 2.44 -69.23 -7.06
CA ILE A 4 1.54 -68.65 -8.06
C ILE A 4 1.66 -67.12 -7.98
N THR A 5 2.13 -66.58 -9.10
CA THR A 5 2.17 -65.20 -9.55
C THR A 5 0.77 -64.73 -9.97
N PHE A 6 0.40 -63.48 -9.68
CA PHE A 6 -0.49 -62.71 -10.56
C PHE A 6 0.03 -61.28 -10.72
N LEU A 7 0.49 -61.01 -11.94
CA LEU A 7 0.71 -59.69 -12.53
C LEU A 7 -0.63 -58.93 -12.56
N GLY A 8 -0.63 -57.70 -12.04
CA GLY A 8 -1.69 -56.71 -12.23
C GLY A 8 -1.07 -55.44 -12.79
N ALA A 9 -1.43 -55.11 -14.02
CA ALA A 9 -0.80 -54.13 -14.90
C ALA A 9 -0.76 -52.69 -14.34
N ALA A 10 0.36 -52.03 -14.62
CA ALA A 10 0.56 -50.60 -14.49
C ALA A 10 -0.28 -49.84 -15.53
N THR A 11 -1.07 -48.86 -15.08
CA THR A 11 -1.62 -47.79 -15.91
C THR A 11 -1.16 -46.46 -15.35
N ILE A 12 -0.02 -46.00 -15.89
CA ILE A 12 0.49 -44.65 -15.76
C ILE A 12 -0.47 -43.75 -16.56
N ALA A 13 -1.28 -42.96 -15.87
CA ALA A 13 -2.08 -41.90 -16.47
C ALA A 13 -1.15 -40.76 -16.90
N LEU A 14 -0.72 -40.82 -18.16
CA LEU A 14 0.02 -39.79 -18.86
C LEU A 14 -0.91 -38.60 -19.14
N ALA A 15 -0.89 -37.58 -18.28
CA ALA A 15 -1.54 -36.31 -18.55
C ALA A 15 -0.80 -35.60 -19.69
N ALA A 16 -1.38 -35.64 -20.89
CA ALA A 16 -0.91 -34.91 -22.05
C ALA A 16 -0.94 -33.40 -21.78
N ALA A 17 0.24 -32.77 -21.79
CA ALA A 17 0.38 -31.33 -21.88
C ALA A 17 -0.09 -30.88 -23.27
N MET A 18 -1.19 -30.13 -23.32
CA MET A 18 -1.60 -29.42 -24.53
C MET A 18 -0.71 -28.18 -24.73
N PRO A 19 -0.19 -27.91 -25.94
CA PRO A 19 0.54 -26.67 -26.20
C PRO A 19 -0.46 -25.53 -26.37
N ALA A 20 -0.33 -24.50 -25.53
CA ALA A 20 -1.02 -23.22 -25.69
C ALA A 20 -0.37 -22.42 -26.83
N ALA A 21 -0.76 -22.70 -28.07
CA ALA A 21 -0.41 -21.89 -29.24
C ALA A 21 -1.55 -20.91 -29.54
N ALA A 22 -1.48 -19.68 -29.00
CA ALA A 22 -2.26 -18.54 -29.50
C ALA A 22 -1.91 -17.23 -28.76
N GLN A 23 -0.86 -16.49 -29.19
CA GLN A 23 -0.80 -15.01 -29.21
C GLN A 23 0.36 -14.52 -30.12
N ASP A 24 0.43 -14.97 -31.38
CA ASP A 24 1.46 -14.50 -32.33
C ASP A 24 0.96 -13.45 -33.35
N ASN A 25 -0.34 -13.13 -33.35
CA ASN A 25 -0.92 -12.22 -34.35
C ASN A 25 -0.61 -10.72 -34.13
N GLY A 26 0.00 -10.37 -33.00
CA GLY A 26 0.34 -8.98 -32.64
C GLY A 26 1.80 -8.60 -32.90
N ILE A 27 2.72 -9.57 -32.81
CA ILE A 27 4.16 -9.32 -32.97
C ILE A 27 4.50 -9.21 -34.46
N GLY A 28 3.99 -10.12 -35.29
CA GLY A 28 4.19 -10.06 -36.75
C GLY A 28 3.78 -8.71 -37.37
N LYS A 29 2.62 -8.18 -36.98
CA LYS A 29 2.13 -6.87 -37.47
C LYS A 29 2.99 -5.69 -37.01
N ARG A 30 3.63 -5.80 -35.83
CA ARG A 30 4.54 -4.77 -35.30
C ARG A 30 5.89 -4.84 -35.99
N VAL A 31 6.37 -6.04 -36.30
CA VAL A 31 7.60 -6.27 -37.06
C VAL A 31 7.45 -5.77 -38.49
N GLU A 32 6.35 -6.09 -39.19
CA GLU A 32 6.08 -5.56 -40.53
C GLU A 32 6.04 -4.03 -40.58
N ARG A 33 5.47 -3.39 -39.54
CA ARG A 33 5.45 -1.93 -39.44
C ARG A 33 6.86 -1.36 -39.23
N LEU A 34 7.63 -1.95 -38.32
CA LEU A 34 9.01 -1.54 -38.04
C LEU A 34 9.93 -1.74 -39.25
N GLU A 35 9.78 -2.81 -40.01
CA GLU A 35 10.53 -3.04 -41.25
C GLU A 35 10.17 -2.04 -42.35
N LYS A 36 8.90 -1.65 -42.44
CA LYS A 36 8.44 -0.64 -43.42
C LYS A 36 8.95 0.75 -43.06
N GLU A 37 8.96 1.09 -41.77
CA GLU A 37 9.55 2.33 -41.25
C GLU A 37 11.07 2.35 -41.43
N MET A 38 11.78 1.23 -41.19
CA MET A 38 13.22 1.12 -41.47
C MET A 38 13.56 1.26 -42.95
N ARG A 39 12.77 0.67 -43.86
CA ARG A 39 12.95 0.85 -45.31
C ARG A 39 12.66 2.27 -45.77
N ALA A 40 11.66 2.92 -45.18
CA ALA A 40 11.35 4.32 -45.46
C ALA A 40 12.50 5.24 -45.00
N VAL A 41 13.07 4.97 -43.83
CA VAL A 41 14.24 5.69 -43.31
C VAL A 41 15.47 5.45 -44.19
N GLN A 42 15.78 4.20 -44.56
CA GLN A 42 16.90 3.91 -45.46
C GLN A 42 16.74 4.60 -46.83
N ARG A 43 15.52 4.67 -47.36
CA ARG A 43 15.23 5.38 -48.61
C ARG A 43 15.34 6.90 -48.47
N SER A 44 15.07 7.45 -47.29
CA SER A 44 15.21 8.89 -47.03
C SER A 44 16.66 9.31 -46.72
N VAL A 45 17.47 8.44 -46.12
CA VAL A 45 18.90 8.73 -45.86
C VAL A 45 19.81 8.40 -47.05
N PHE A 46 19.34 7.62 -48.04
CA PHE A 46 20.07 7.36 -49.28
C PHE A 46 19.18 7.50 -50.52
N PRO A 47 18.76 8.73 -50.90
CA PRO A 47 18.09 8.96 -52.17
C PRO A 47 19.11 8.95 -53.31
N GLY A 48 19.39 7.76 -53.85
CA GLY A 48 20.16 7.60 -55.09
C GLY A 48 21.58 7.05 -54.88
N GLY A 49 21.69 5.73 -54.78
CA GLY A 49 22.97 5.04 -55.01
C GLY A 49 23.10 4.68 -56.48
N ASN A 50 23.83 5.48 -57.26
CA ASN A 50 24.48 5.03 -58.51
C ASN A 50 25.97 5.44 -58.44
N PRO A 51 26.94 4.53 -58.69
CA PRO A 51 28.34 4.72 -58.30
C PRO A 51 29.23 5.31 -59.40
N THR A 52 28.77 6.33 -60.13
CA THR A 52 29.59 6.96 -61.16
C THR A 52 29.35 8.47 -61.18
N PHE A 53 30.46 9.19 -61.04
CA PHE A 53 30.62 10.65 -61.12
C PHE A 53 30.41 11.42 -59.81
N PHE A 54 31.53 11.63 -59.11
CA PHE A 54 31.74 12.82 -58.31
C PHE A 54 32.41 13.86 -59.21
N GLU A 55 31.66 14.90 -59.58
CA GLU A 55 32.26 16.18 -59.95
C GLU A 55 31.80 17.20 -58.91
N GLY A 56 32.78 17.79 -58.23
CA GLY A 56 32.56 18.78 -57.19
C GLY A 56 32.13 20.09 -57.82
N GLU A 57 30.82 20.29 -57.97
CA GLU A 57 30.25 21.57 -58.35
C GLU A 57 29.85 22.33 -57.08
N ILE A 58 30.73 23.23 -56.63
CA ILE A 58 30.39 24.26 -55.65
C ILE A 58 29.55 25.32 -56.39
N ALA A 59 28.26 25.04 -56.55
CA ALA A 59 27.28 26.04 -56.96
C ALA A 59 26.84 26.87 -55.73
N PRO A 60 26.71 28.20 -55.83
CA PRO A 60 26.15 29.00 -54.75
C PRO A 60 24.68 28.60 -54.54
N ASP A 61 24.41 28.13 -53.33
CA ASP A 61 23.13 27.54 -52.93
C ASP A 61 22.07 28.63 -52.80
N ASN A 62 21.03 28.54 -53.62
CA ASN A 62 19.88 29.45 -53.63
C ASN A 62 18.60 28.78 -53.09
N THR A 63 18.71 27.68 -52.34
CA THR A 63 17.56 27.03 -51.70
C THR A 63 17.65 27.04 -50.18
N PRO A 64 17.04 28.04 -49.51
CA PRO A 64 16.96 28.07 -48.06
C PRO A 64 16.06 26.91 -47.58
N GLY A 65 16.66 25.81 -47.09
CA GLY A 65 15.90 24.76 -46.40
C GLY A 65 16.46 23.34 -46.47
N GLU A 66 17.28 23.00 -47.47
CA GLU A 66 17.76 21.62 -47.67
C GLU A 66 18.82 21.22 -46.62
N ARG A 67 19.77 22.11 -46.31
CA ARG A 67 20.80 21.89 -45.27
C ARG A 67 20.23 21.82 -43.84
N SER A 68 19.09 22.47 -43.58
CA SER A 68 18.41 22.38 -42.27
C SER A 68 17.83 20.99 -42.01
N ARG A 69 17.47 20.21 -43.04
CA ARG A 69 16.93 18.86 -42.87
C ARG A 69 18.00 17.83 -42.48
N ALA A 70 19.24 17.99 -42.94
CA ALA A 70 20.34 17.09 -42.59
C ALA A 70 20.80 17.23 -41.13
N ASN A 71 20.69 18.43 -40.55
CA ASN A 71 21.08 18.70 -39.16
C ASN A 71 19.95 18.45 -38.14
N ALA A 72 18.69 18.33 -38.60
CA ALA A 72 17.52 18.08 -37.76
C ALA A 72 17.63 16.82 -36.84
N PRO A 73 18.12 15.66 -37.28
CA PRO A 73 18.23 14.49 -36.40
C PRO A 73 19.31 14.63 -35.32
N VAL A 74 20.37 15.42 -35.57
CA VAL A 74 21.42 15.70 -34.57
C VAL A 74 20.90 16.67 -33.51
N ILE A 75 20.11 17.67 -33.92
CA ILE A 75 19.46 18.62 -33.00
C ILE A 75 18.41 17.92 -32.11
N ASP A 76 17.64 16.95 -32.66
CA ASP A 76 16.71 16.13 -31.87
C ASP A 76 17.44 15.26 -30.83
N LEU A 77 18.61 14.72 -31.18
CA LEU A 77 19.40 13.90 -30.25
C LEU A 77 19.94 14.73 -29.08
N THR A 78 20.48 15.93 -29.34
CA THR A 78 20.94 16.84 -28.26
C THR A 78 19.78 17.25 -27.36
N ALA A 79 18.61 17.60 -27.93
CA ALA A 79 17.43 17.94 -27.14
C ALA A 79 16.93 16.77 -26.26
N ARG A 80 17.08 15.52 -26.73
CA ARG A 80 16.77 14.33 -25.91
C ARG A 80 17.79 14.10 -24.80
N VAL A 81 19.07 14.38 -25.04
CA VAL A 81 20.11 14.28 -24.00
C VAL A 81 19.86 15.31 -22.90
N ASP A 82 19.56 16.56 -23.25
CA ASP A 82 19.20 17.60 -22.28
C ASP A 82 17.94 17.22 -21.47
N ALA A 83 16.95 16.61 -22.13
CA ALA A 83 15.76 16.10 -21.47
C ALA A 83 16.06 14.94 -20.49
N LEU A 84 16.99 14.05 -20.84
CA LEU A 84 17.41 12.96 -19.95
C LEU A 84 18.22 13.48 -18.75
N GLU A 85 19.09 14.48 -18.95
CA GLU A 85 19.85 15.10 -17.87
C GLU A 85 18.93 15.82 -16.87
N SER A 86 17.92 16.56 -17.36
CA SER A 86 16.92 17.20 -16.49
C SER A 86 16.06 16.19 -15.72
N GLN A 87 15.74 15.04 -16.32
CA GLN A 87 15.05 13.94 -15.65
C GLN A 87 15.91 13.29 -14.57
N LEU A 88 17.21 13.08 -14.82
CA LEU A 88 18.14 12.54 -13.82
C LEU A 88 18.31 13.49 -12.63
N GLN A 89 18.39 14.80 -12.87
CA GLN A 89 18.41 15.80 -11.79
C GLN A 89 17.12 15.75 -10.96
N THR A 90 15.97 15.63 -11.63
CA THR A 90 14.66 15.55 -10.96
C THR A 90 14.54 14.27 -10.12
N LEU A 91 14.92 13.12 -10.67
CA LEU A 91 14.89 11.82 -9.97
C LEU A 91 15.82 11.81 -8.77
N THR A 92 16.99 12.44 -8.89
CA THR A 92 17.93 12.59 -7.76
C THR A 92 17.29 13.44 -6.67
N GLY A 93 16.69 14.58 -7.02
CA GLY A 93 15.97 15.44 -6.07
C GLY A 93 14.81 14.72 -5.37
N GLN A 94 14.03 13.92 -6.10
CA GLN A 94 12.97 13.08 -5.52
C GLN A 94 13.52 11.98 -4.62
N THR A 95 14.66 11.39 -4.97
CA THR A 95 15.31 10.34 -4.16
C THR A 95 15.80 10.92 -2.84
N GLU A 96 16.40 12.10 -2.85
CA GLU A 96 16.84 12.80 -1.64
C GLU A 96 15.65 13.18 -0.74
N GLN A 97 14.55 13.66 -1.33
CA GLN A 97 13.31 13.95 -0.58
C GLN A 97 12.72 12.69 0.04
N ASN A 98 12.62 11.59 -0.73
CA ASN A 98 12.11 10.31 -0.24
C ASN A 98 13.01 9.75 0.86
N ALA A 99 14.33 9.83 0.70
CA ALA A 99 15.29 9.40 1.72
C ALA A 99 15.16 10.24 3.01
N TYR A 100 14.93 11.55 2.88
CA TYR A 100 14.64 12.40 4.04
C TYR A 100 13.34 12.01 4.74
N HIS A 101 12.26 11.80 3.99
CA HIS A 101 10.98 11.37 4.54
C HIS A 101 11.06 10.01 5.25
N LEU A 102 11.81 9.05 4.68
CA LEU A 102 12.04 7.76 5.33
C LEU A 102 12.81 7.92 6.65
N ARG A 103 13.87 8.73 6.68
CA ARG A 103 14.62 9.03 7.92
C ARG A 103 13.76 9.70 8.99
N GLU A 104 12.85 10.60 8.60
CA GLU A 104 11.90 11.21 9.52
C GLU A 104 10.91 10.19 10.10
N LEU A 105 10.34 9.32 9.25
CA LEU A 105 9.43 8.27 9.68
C LEU A 105 10.09 7.27 10.62
N GLU A 106 11.34 6.88 10.35
CA GLU A 106 12.14 6.01 11.22
C GLU A 106 12.40 6.65 12.59
N LYS A 107 12.76 7.94 12.61
CA LYS A 107 12.92 8.69 13.87
C LYS A 107 11.63 8.76 14.67
N ALA A 108 10.52 9.09 14.01
CA ALA A 108 9.21 9.16 14.65
C ALA A 108 8.79 7.79 15.21
N PHE A 109 9.02 6.70 14.46
CA PHE A 109 8.72 5.35 14.89
C PHE A 109 9.59 4.91 16.09
N THR A 110 10.87 5.26 16.09
CA THR A 110 11.79 4.94 17.19
C THR A 110 11.39 5.69 18.47
N ALA A 111 11.06 6.98 18.36
CA ALA A 111 10.55 7.76 19.48
C ALA A 111 9.24 7.20 20.02
N TYR A 112 8.33 6.82 19.11
CA TYR A 112 7.08 6.16 19.46
C TYR A 112 7.29 4.84 20.20
N LYS A 113 8.19 3.97 19.70
CA LYS A 113 8.54 2.70 20.34
C LYS A 113 9.11 2.93 21.74
N ALA A 114 10.02 3.88 21.90
CA ALA A 114 10.61 4.19 23.21
C ALA A 114 9.55 4.69 24.22
N GLU A 115 8.61 5.52 23.77
CA GLU A 115 7.48 5.97 24.58
C GLU A 115 6.55 4.81 24.97
N MET A 116 6.27 3.89 24.04
CA MET A 116 5.46 2.70 24.34
C MET A 116 6.19 1.77 25.31
N ASP A 117 7.47 1.49 25.09
CA ASP A 117 8.28 0.62 25.96
C ASP A 117 8.35 1.18 27.39
N LYS A 118 8.44 2.51 27.57
CA LYS A 118 8.33 3.17 28.89
C LYS A 118 6.97 2.93 29.54
N ARG A 119 5.88 3.08 28.79
CA ARG A 119 4.51 2.85 29.29
C ARG A 119 4.24 1.38 29.64
N PHE A 120 4.89 0.45 28.95
CA PHE A 120 4.77 -0.99 29.26
C PHE A 120 5.74 -1.46 30.36
N ALA A 121 6.84 -0.74 30.60
CA ALA A 121 7.79 -1.03 31.66
C ALA A 121 7.31 -0.58 33.05
N ASP A 122 6.35 0.35 33.12
CA ASP A 122 5.78 0.86 34.37
C ASP A 122 4.32 0.39 34.57
N PRO A 123 4.08 -0.85 35.03
CA PRO A 123 2.73 -1.33 35.35
C PRO A 123 2.16 -0.72 36.66
N ALA A 124 2.92 0.14 37.36
CA ALA A 124 2.54 0.68 38.67
C ALA A 124 1.82 2.04 38.63
N ALA A 125 1.58 2.64 37.46
CA ALA A 125 0.90 3.93 37.33
C ALA A 125 -0.56 3.81 36.85
N ILE A 126 -1.28 2.77 37.27
CA ILE A 126 -2.73 2.71 37.17
C ILE A 126 -3.28 2.70 38.61
N ASP A 127 -3.21 3.86 39.25
CA ASP A 127 -4.06 4.16 40.40
C ASP A 127 -5.47 4.51 39.88
N PRO A 128 -6.53 3.76 40.24
CA PRO A 128 -7.89 4.09 39.81
C PRO A 128 -8.54 5.21 40.65
N ALA A 129 -7.78 5.92 41.48
CA ALA A 129 -8.33 6.85 42.48
C ALA A 129 -7.70 8.25 42.42
N ALA A 130 -8.05 9.03 41.39
CA ALA A 130 -7.93 10.49 41.44
C ALA A 130 -8.91 11.16 40.47
N THR A 131 -10.17 11.23 40.86
CA THR A 131 -11.12 12.22 40.35
C THR A 131 -10.80 13.60 40.97
N GLY A 132 -10.28 14.53 40.17
CA GLY A 132 -10.13 15.94 40.55
C GLY A 132 -9.33 16.75 39.52
N PRO A 133 -9.74 17.97 39.14
CA PRO A 133 -9.43 18.56 37.84
C PRO A 133 -8.12 19.37 37.83
N THR A 134 -7.72 19.78 36.62
CA THR A 134 -6.64 20.73 36.28
C THR A 134 -5.24 20.13 36.07
N ALA A 135 -5.05 19.52 34.90
CA ALA A 135 -3.83 19.70 34.12
C ALA A 135 -4.26 19.87 32.66
N THR A 136 -4.27 21.11 32.18
CA THR A 136 -4.52 21.46 30.78
C THR A 136 -3.54 20.70 29.89
N PRO A 137 -3.98 19.82 28.97
CA PRO A 137 -3.07 19.28 27.98
C PRO A 137 -2.69 20.42 27.04
N ALA A 138 -1.40 20.73 26.98
CA ALA A 138 -0.84 21.63 25.99
C ALA A 138 -1.30 21.17 24.59
N SER A 139 -2.03 22.05 23.92
CA SER A 139 -2.45 21.92 22.53
C SER A 139 -1.22 21.67 21.66
N LEU A 140 -1.12 20.49 21.06
CA LEU A 140 -0.27 20.27 19.89
C LEU A 140 -1.04 20.77 18.67
N ALA A 141 -0.99 22.08 18.46
CA ALA A 141 -1.41 22.69 17.21
C ALA A 141 -0.49 22.16 16.08
N PRO A 142 -1.04 21.70 14.95
CA PRO A 142 -0.22 21.43 13.77
C PRO A 142 0.19 22.77 13.17
N ILE A 143 1.48 23.12 13.25
CA ILE A 143 2.05 24.21 12.45
C ILE A 143 2.23 23.67 11.04
N VAL A 144 1.16 23.72 10.24
CA VAL A 144 1.24 23.59 8.79
C VAL A 144 1.15 25.01 8.24
N LYS A 145 2.28 25.57 7.85
CA LYS A 145 2.30 26.81 7.06
C LYS A 145 1.81 26.44 5.65
N ALA A 146 0.59 26.82 5.33
CA ALA A 146 0.07 26.74 3.97
C ALA A 146 0.73 27.81 3.08
N PRO A 147 1.16 27.48 1.85
CA PRO A 147 1.15 28.43 0.76
C PRO A 147 -0.18 28.33 0.01
N ALA A 148 -0.74 29.50 -0.26
CA ALA A 148 -2.00 29.70 -0.95
C ALA A 148 -1.97 29.27 -2.42
N THR A 149 -3.17 28.98 -2.89
CA THR A 149 -3.65 28.65 -4.24
C THR A 149 -3.02 29.39 -5.42
N ALA A 150 -2.78 28.66 -6.51
CA ALA A 150 -3.02 29.14 -7.87
C ALA A 150 -3.64 28.01 -8.71
N ALA A 151 -4.82 28.27 -9.24
CA ALA A 151 -5.59 27.37 -10.11
C ALA A 151 -5.26 27.62 -11.59
N ALA A 152 -5.17 26.55 -12.40
CA ALA A 152 -5.82 26.41 -13.72
C ALA A 152 -5.31 25.16 -14.48
N THR A 153 -6.25 24.26 -14.80
CA THR A 153 -6.25 23.19 -15.83
C THR A 153 -6.35 23.76 -17.27
N PRO A 154 -6.44 22.99 -18.39
CA PRO A 154 -6.24 21.54 -18.65
C PRO A 154 -5.43 21.21 -19.94
N THR A 155 -4.99 19.95 -20.13
CA THR A 155 -5.30 19.04 -21.30
C THR A 155 -4.18 18.03 -21.70
N LYS A 156 -4.59 16.74 -21.64
CA LYS A 156 -4.36 15.58 -22.54
C LYS A 156 -2.95 14.94 -22.78
N LYS A 157 -2.69 13.87 -22.00
CA LYS A 157 -2.26 12.45 -22.30
C LYS A 157 -1.52 12.11 -23.62
N PRO A 158 -0.73 11.00 -23.74
CA PRO A 158 -0.30 9.98 -22.74
C PRO A 158 1.20 9.61 -22.75
N ALA A 159 1.78 9.36 -21.57
CA ALA A 159 3.00 8.54 -21.42
C ALA A 159 2.75 7.38 -20.44
N ALA A 160 3.25 6.19 -20.78
CA ALA A 160 3.20 4.95 -20.00
C ALA A 160 4.65 4.42 -19.90
N LYS A 161 5.20 3.85 -18.82
CA LYS A 161 4.71 3.56 -17.46
C LYS A 161 5.92 3.07 -16.62
N PRO A 162 6.19 3.67 -15.45
CA PRO A 162 6.46 2.91 -14.22
C PRO A 162 5.39 3.32 -13.20
N GLY A 163 4.33 2.53 -13.06
CA GLY A 163 3.16 2.92 -12.26
C GLY A 163 2.10 1.85 -12.30
N ALA A 164 2.27 0.78 -11.54
CA ALA A 164 1.32 -0.34 -11.48
C ALA A 164 0.66 -0.52 -10.10
N PRO A 165 1.31 -0.25 -8.94
CA PRO A 165 0.63 -0.41 -7.65
C PRO A 165 -0.37 0.72 -7.36
N ASP A 166 0.03 1.99 -7.47
CA ASP A 166 -0.80 3.10 -6.97
C ASP A 166 -1.99 3.42 -7.87
N ALA A 167 -1.82 3.40 -9.20
CA ALA A 167 -2.94 3.63 -10.12
C ALA A 167 -3.98 2.49 -10.06
N ALA A 168 -3.53 1.24 -9.91
CA ALA A 168 -4.42 0.09 -9.76
C ALA A 168 -5.12 0.10 -8.40
N ARG A 169 -4.40 0.42 -7.33
CA ARG A 169 -4.95 0.58 -5.98
C ARG A 169 -5.97 1.72 -5.92
N LEU A 170 -5.67 2.88 -6.49
CA LEU A 170 -6.63 3.99 -6.62
C LEU A 170 -7.88 3.58 -7.41
N ALA A 171 -7.74 2.77 -8.45
CA ALA A 171 -8.89 2.25 -9.18
C ALA A 171 -9.73 1.25 -8.35
N LEU A 172 -9.11 0.49 -7.45
CA LEU A 172 -9.84 -0.37 -6.50
C LEU A 172 -10.57 0.47 -5.45
N VAL A 173 -9.92 1.48 -4.87
CA VAL A 173 -10.55 2.40 -3.89
C VAL A 173 -11.78 3.07 -4.50
N LYS A 174 -11.70 3.54 -5.76
CA LYS A 174 -12.84 4.15 -6.47
C LYS A 174 -14.03 3.22 -6.71
N LYS A 175 -13.84 1.89 -6.64
CA LYS A 175 -14.94 0.91 -6.75
C LYS A 175 -15.62 0.67 -5.41
N VAL A 176 -15.01 1.09 -4.31
CA VAL A 176 -15.61 0.97 -2.99
C VAL A 176 -16.58 2.13 -2.82
N GLU A 177 -17.87 1.80 -2.76
CA GLU A 177 -18.95 2.78 -2.62
C GLU A 177 -18.86 3.50 -1.27
N VAL A 178 -18.93 4.83 -1.29
CA VAL A 178 -19.00 5.67 -0.09
C VAL A 178 -20.47 5.80 0.33
N PRO A 179 -20.87 5.29 1.50
CA PRO A 179 -22.23 5.48 2.01
C PRO A 179 -22.55 6.97 2.20
N SER A 180 -23.80 7.35 1.98
CA SER A 180 -24.33 8.70 2.21
C SER A 180 -25.75 8.60 2.75
N THR A 181 -25.87 8.17 4.00
CA THR A 181 -27.17 7.99 4.70
C THR A 181 -27.60 9.22 5.49
N GLY A 182 -26.75 10.26 5.54
CA GLY A 182 -26.98 11.47 6.31
C GLY A 182 -26.42 11.41 7.73
N ASN A 183 -25.83 10.28 8.13
CA ASN A 183 -25.05 10.17 9.36
C ASN A 183 -23.56 10.03 9.00
N GLU A 184 -22.87 11.16 8.90
CA GLU A 184 -21.49 11.21 8.42
C GLU A 184 -20.52 10.31 9.20
N THR A 185 -20.73 10.13 10.51
CA THR A 185 -19.82 9.32 11.33
C THR A 185 -20.05 7.83 11.08
N GLN A 186 -21.31 7.41 11.00
CA GLN A 186 -21.69 6.05 10.66
C GLN A 186 -21.25 5.71 9.23
N ASP A 187 -21.53 6.60 8.27
CA ASP A 187 -21.12 6.47 6.87
C ASP A 187 -19.59 6.34 6.75
N ALA A 188 -18.84 7.13 7.53
CA ALA A 188 -17.39 7.05 7.55
C ALA A 188 -16.87 5.71 8.10
N TYR A 189 -17.51 5.16 9.13
CA TYR A 189 -17.19 3.82 9.65
C TYR A 189 -17.51 2.73 8.64
N ASP A 190 -18.70 2.77 8.04
CA ASP A 190 -19.15 1.78 7.07
C ASP A 190 -18.27 1.79 5.82
N TYR A 191 -17.81 2.96 5.38
CA TYR A 191 -16.81 3.07 4.33
C TYR A 191 -15.47 2.44 4.74
N GLY A 192 -14.99 2.72 5.96
CA GLY A 192 -13.78 2.08 6.50
C GLY A 192 -13.88 0.55 6.56
N PHE A 193 -15.05 0.03 6.91
CA PHE A 193 -15.34 -1.40 6.88
C PHE A 193 -15.29 -1.98 5.47
N ARG A 194 -15.93 -1.32 4.48
CA ARG A 194 -15.89 -1.76 3.08
C ARG A 194 -14.46 -1.76 2.51
N LEU A 195 -13.64 -0.77 2.86
CA LEU A 195 -12.23 -0.73 2.48
C LEU A 195 -11.45 -1.91 3.08
N TRP A 196 -11.68 -2.22 4.37
CA TRP A 196 -11.05 -3.36 5.02
C TRP A 196 -11.46 -4.69 4.38
N ASP A 197 -12.75 -4.87 4.10
CA ASP A 197 -13.29 -6.06 3.41
C ASP A 197 -12.71 -6.22 1.99
N ALA A 198 -12.53 -5.10 1.28
CA ALA A 198 -11.85 -5.04 -0.01
C ALA A 198 -10.31 -5.23 0.07
N LYS A 199 -9.76 -5.51 1.26
CA LYS A 199 -8.32 -5.67 1.55
C LYS A 199 -7.47 -4.43 1.26
N LEU A 200 -8.10 -3.26 1.21
CA LEU A 200 -7.46 -1.95 1.09
C LEU A 200 -7.10 -1.45 2.49
N TYR A 201 -6.20 -2.18 3.15
CA TYR A 201 -5.88 -1.98 4.56
C TYR A 201 -5.32 -0.58 4.87
N PRO A 202 -4.39 0.01 4.09
CA PRO A 202 -3.89 1.36 4.36
C PRO A 202 -5.00 2.41 4.32
N GLU A 203 -5.91 2.33 3.35
CA GLU A 203 -7.04 3.24 3.20
C GLU A 203 -8.05 3.05 4.32
N ALA A 204 -8.35 1.80 4.67
CA ALA A 204 -9.22 1.48 5.80
C ALA A 204 -8.65 2.05 7.11
N GLN A 205 -7.34 1.91 7.35
CA GLN A 205 -6.68 2.44 8.54
C GLN A 205 -6.77 3.96 8.62
N ALA A 206 -6.53 4.67 7.51
CA ALA A 206 -6.66 6.12 7.45
C ALA A 206 -8.10 6.58 7.75
N GLN A 207 -9.08 5.90 7.16
CA GLN A 207 -10.48 6.20 7.36
C GLN A 207 -10.93 5.94 8.80
N LEU A 208 -10.59 4.77 9.36
CA LEU A 208 -10.98 4.38 10.71
C LEU A 208 -10.33 5.25 11.79
N LYS A 209 -9.08 5.69 11.60
CA LYS A 209 -8.45 6.70 12.47
C LYS A 209 -9.27 7.98 12.53
N THR A 210 -9.79 8.43 11.39
CA THR A 210 -10.62 9.64 11.33
C THR A 210 -11.92 9.46 12.11
N VAL A 211 -12.56 8.29 12.01
CA VAL A 211 -13.78 7.97 12.78
C VAL A 211 -13.51 8.02 14.29
N VAL A 212 -12.42 7.40 14.74
CA VAL A 212 -12.05 7.40 16.17
C VAL A 212 -11.74 8.81 16.67
N ALA A 213 -11.04 9.61 15.87
CA ALA A 213 -10.68 10.99 16.22
C ALA A 213 -11.91 11.91 16.30
N LYS A 214 -12.89 11.75 15.39
CA LYS A 214 -14.10 12.59 15.35
C LYS A 214 -15.10 12.24 16.44
N SER A 215 -15.14 10.99 16.91
CA SER A 215 -16.18 10.54 17.84
C SER A 215 -15.64 9.70 19.00
N PRO A 216 -14.62 10.17 19.74
CA PRO A 216 -13.79 9.34 20.61
C PRO A 216 -14.54 8.72 21.79
N LYS A 217 -15.69 9.23 22.23
CA LYS A 217 -16.42 8.68 23.40
C LYS A 217 -17.62 7.81 23.03
N THR A 218 -17.80 7.49 21.75
CA THR A 218 -18.98 6.77 21.26
C THR A 218 -18.77 5.26 21.20
N SER A 219 -19.86 4.50 21.22
CA SER A 219 -19.85 3.07 20.89
C SER A 219 -19.21 2.81 19.53
N LEU A 220 -19.47 3.68 18.55
CA LEU A 220 -18.90 3.61 17.20
C LEU A 220 -17.36 3.72 17.21
N ALA A 221 -16.78 4.57 18.06
CA ALA A 221 -15.33 4.61 18.21
C ALA A 221 -14.76 3.29 18.76
N SER A 222 -15.52 2.56 19.60
CA SER A 222 -15.09 1.22 20.03
C SER A 222 -15.05 0.22 18.87
N PHE A 223 -16.07 0.26 18.00
CA PHE A 223 -16.09 -0.53 16.77
C PHE A 223 -14.95 -0.15 15.82
N ALA A 224 -14.78 1.15 15.56
CA ALA A 224 -13.78 1.66 14.62
C ALA A 224 -12.34 1.37 15.09
N GLN A 225 -12.04 1.56 16.37
CA GLN A 225 -10.70 1.32 16.92
C GLN A 225 -10.36 -0.18 16.93
N ASN A 226 -11.33 -1.06 17.23
CA ASN A 226 -11.13 -2.51 17.11
C ASN A 226 -10.89 -2.92 15.64
N LEU A 227 -11.70 -2.40 14.72
CA LEU A 227 -11.53 -2.67 13.29
C LEU A 227 -10.20 -2.16 12.75
N LEU A 228 -9.72 -1.01 13.25
CA LEU A 228 -8.38 -0.48 12.94
C LEU A 228 -7.29 -1.46 13.36
N GLY A 229 -7.38 -2.04 14.56
CA GLY A 229 -6.45 -3.08 15.01
C GLY A 229 -6.48 -4.33 14.14
N ARG A 230 -7.67 -4.77 13.72
CA ARG A 230 -7.84 -5.91 12.80
C ARG A 230 -7.26 -5.63 11.42
N ALA A 231 -7.47 -4.43 10.89
CA ALA A 231 -6.87 -3.99 9.63
C ALA A 231 -5.33 -4.01 9.70
N TYR A 232 -4.72 -3.64 10.84
CA TYR A 232 -3.29 -3.80 11.02
C TYR A 232 -2.84 -5.26 11.11
N LEU A 233 -3.59 -6.13 11.78
CA LEU A 233 -3.28 -7.57 11.85
C LEU A 233 -3.28 -8.22 10.47
N ASP A 234 -4.29 -7.89 9.66
CA ASP A 234 -4.48 -8.48 8.34
C ASP A 234 -3.45 -7.94 7.32
N GLU A 235 -2.97 -6.71 7.51
CA GLU A 235 -1.83 -6.17 6.76
C GLU A 235 -0.47 -6.72 7.23
N GLY A 236 -0.42 -7.52 8.30
CA GLY A 236 0.82 -8.07 8.83
C GLY A 236 1.62 -7.09 9.71
N LYS A 237 0.95 -6.12 10.35
CA LYS A 237 1.55 -5.14 11.27
C LYS A 237 1.11 -5.39 12.73
N PRO A 238 1.52 -6.51 13.36
CA PRO A 238 1.01 -6.88 14.69
C PRO A 238 1.40 -5.91 15.80
N SER A 239 2.52 -5.18 15.70
CA SER A 239 2.87 -4.14 16.68
C SER A 239 1.85 -2.99 16.71
N LEU A 240 1.44 -2.50 15.53
CA LEU A 240 0.44 -1.43 15.44
C LEU A 240 -0.95 -1.93 15.83
N ALA A 241 -1.24 -3.20 15.53
CA ALA A 241 -2.48 -3.82 15.95
C ALA A 241 -2.61 -3.89 17.48
N ALA A 242 -1.58 -4.38 18.17
CA ALA A 242 -1.58 -4.48 19.63
C ALA A 242 -1.84 -3.13 20.29
N VAL A 243 -1.22 -2.06 19.78
CA VAL A 243 -1.48 -0.68 20.22
C VAL A 243 -2.93 -0.29 20.00
N ALA A 244 -3.46 -0.52 18.79
CA ALA A 244 -4.82 -0.12 18.46
C ALA A 244 -5.85 -0.80 19.38
N PHE A 245 -5.66 -2.09 19.64
CA PHE A 245 -6.50 -2.85 20.56
C PHE A 245 -6.36 -2.39 22.01
N TYR A 246 -5.13 -2.18 22.48
CA TYR A 246 -4.87 -1.67 23.82
C TYR A 246 -5.56 -0.32 24.04
N ASN A 247 -5.44 0.61 23.09
CA ASN A 247 -6.09 1.92 23.18
C ASN A 247 -7.62 1.79 23.19
N ASN A 248 -8.19 0.81 22.46
CA ASN A 248 -9.63 0.60 22.53
C ASN A 248 -10.09 0.17 23.92
N TYR A 249 -9.37 -0.80 24.51
CA TYR A 249 -9.66 -1.30 25.86
C TYR A 249 -9.44 -0.22 26.91
N LYS A 250 -8.28 0.45 26.89
CA LYS A 250 -7.90 1.49 27.85
C LYS A 250 -8.87 2.66 27.86
N ASP A 251 -9.21 3.19 26.68
CA ASP A 251 -10.04 4.39 26.59
C ASP A 251 -11.54 4.08 26.75
N ARG A 252 -11.96 2.84 26.45
CA ARG A 252 -13.37 2.41 26.41
C ARG A 252 -13.52 1.01 27.01
N PRO A 253 -13.22 0.80 28.30
CA PRO A 253 -13.28 -0.52 28.92
C PRO A 253 -14.70 -1.11 28.94
N SER A 254 -15.75 -0.29 28.90
CA SER A 254 -17.15 -0.74 28.76
C SER A 254 -17.64 -0.76 27.30
N GLY A 255 -16.77 -0.49 26.34
CA GLY A 255 -17.12 -0.41 24.93
C GLY A 255 -17.54 -1.77 24.34
N PRO A 256 -18.43 -1.80 23.35
CA PRO A 256 -18.97 -3.05 22.79
C PRO A 256 -17.92 -3.96 22.15
N ARG A 257 -16.75 -3.43 21.75
CA ARG A 257 -15.63 -4.21 21.20
C ARG A 257 -14.41 -4.24 22.11
N ALA A 258 -14.54 -3.84 23.36
CA ALA A 258 -13.44 -3.91 24.33
C ALA A 258 -13.01 -5.36 24.62
N PRO A 259 -13.93 -6.34 24.83
CA PRO A 259 -13.55 -7.76 24.97
C PRO A 259 -12.87 -8.31 23.71
N HIS A 260 -13.41 -8.02 22.53
CA HIS A 260 -12.77 -8.38 21.25
C HIS A 260 -11.36 -7.80 21.15
N SER A 261 -11.13 -6.60 21.66
CA SER A 261 -9.82 -5.94 21.58
C SER A 261 -8.80 -6.63 22.47
N LEU A 262 -9.14 -7.02 23.69
CA LEU A 262 -8.21 -7.80 24.52
C LEU A 262 -7.87 -9.16 23.88
N MET A 263 -8.87 -9.85 23.31
CA MET A 263 -8.65 -11.11 22.59
C MET A 263 -7.67 -10.91 21.42
N TYR A 264 -7.94 -9.95 20.53
CA TYR A 264 -7.05 -9.71 19.39
C TYR A 264 -5.71 -9.08 19.79
N MET A 265 -5.62 -8.38 20.93
CA MET A 265 -4.34 -7.92 21.49
C MET A 265 -3.47 -9.12 21.87
N GLY A 266 -4.03 -10.12 22.55
CA GLY A 266 -3.32 -11.37 22.85
C GLY A 266 -2.84 -12.08 21.58
N VAL A 267 -3.70 -12.16 20.56
CA VAL A 267 -3.33 -12.72 19.23
C VAL A 267 -2.21 -11.92 18.57
N ALA A 268 -2.25 -10.58 18.63
CA ALA A 268 -1.21 -9.72 18.08
C ALA A 268 0.13 -9.91 18.80
N LEU A 269 0.11 -10.05 20.13
CA LEU A 269 1.29 -10.27 20.96
C LEU A 269 1.90 -11.66 20.73
N ASP A 270 1.08 -12.70 20.55
CA ASP A 270 1.56 -14.04 20.18
C ASP A 270 2.26 -14.02 18.81
N LYS A 271 1.69 -13.32 17.82
CA LYS A 271 2.33 -13.10 16.51
C LYS A 271 3.67 -12.37 16.61
N LEU A 272 3.88 -11.57 17.64
CA LEU A 272 5.16 -10.89 17.92
C LEU A 272 6.15 -11.75 18.71
N GLY A 273 5.79 -12.98 19.07
CA GLY A 273 6.58 -13.84 19.97
C GLY A 273 6.53 -13.43 21.43
N ARG A 274 5.71 -12.43 21.80
CA ARG A 274 5.56 -11.93 23.18
C ARG A 274 4.53 -12.76 23.96
N LYS A 275 4.77 -14.07 24.07
CA LYS A 275 3.82 -15.03 24.66
C LYS A 275 3.40 -14.69 26.09
N ALA A 276 4.36 -14.28 26.93
CA ALA A 276 4.06 -13.88 28.31
C ALA A 276 3.06 -12.71 28.37
N ASP A 277 3.21 -11.72 27.49
CA ASP A 277 2.30 -10.57 27.44
C ASP A 277 0.96 -10.93 26.78
N ALA A 278 0.96 -11.86 25.81
CA ALA A 278 -0.27 -12.42 25.26
C ALA A 278 -1.11 -13.10 26.36
N CYS A 279 -0.48 -13.93 27.22
CA CYS A 279 -1.18 -14.55 28.34
C CYS A 279 -1.73 -13.54 29.35
N LYS A 280 -1.04 -12.43 29.60
CA LYS A 280 -1.57 -11.33 30.43
C LYS A 280 -2.83 -10.72 29.79
N ALA A 281 -2.80 -10.42 28.49
CA ALA A 281 -3.95 -9.87 27.76
C ALA A 281 -5.18 -10.80 27.83
N PHE A 282 -4.95 -12.10 27.68
CA PHE A 282 -6.01 -13.10 27.76
C PHE A 282 -6.54 -13.29 29.19
N ARG A 283 -5.70 -13.17 30.20
CA ARG A 283 -6.12 -13.20 31.60
C ARG A 283 -6.97 -11.98 31.95
N GLU A 284 -6.55 -10.80 31.52
CA GLU A 284 -7.32 -9.56 31.67
C GLU A 284 -8.73 -9.70 31.06
N LEU A 285 -8.85 -10.34 29.89
CA LEU A 285 -10.14 -10.62 29.26
C LEU A 285 -11.03 -11.48 30.16
N ASP A 286 -10.48 -12.52 30.78
CA ASP A 286 -11.24 -13.40 31.67
C ASP A 286 -11.64 -12.70 32.97
N GLU A 287 -10.72 -11.95 33.58
CA GLU A 287 -10.93 -11.28 34.87
C GLU A 287 -11.94 -10.13 34.75
N VAL A 288 -11.85 -9.34 33.67
CA VAL A 288 -12.67 -8.13 33.51
C VAL A 288 -14.03 -8.43 32.88
N TYR A 289 -14.07 -9.33 31.88
CA TYR A 289 -15.30 -9.61 31.14
C TYR A 289 -15.85 -11.00 31.42
N GLY A 290 -15.01 -12.03 31.55
CA GLY A 290 -15.42 -13.41 31.85
C GLY A 290 -16.64 -13.86 31.03
N ASP A 291 -17.68 -14.33 31.70
CA ASP A 291 -18.93 -14.79 31.06
C ASP A 291 -19.74 -13.67 30.37
N LYS A 292 -19.46 -12.40 30.64
CA LYS A 292 -20.08 -11.25 29.96
C LYS A 292 -19.47 -11.00 28.58
N ALA A 293 -18.26 -11.49 28.32
CA ALA A 293 -17.68 -11.41 26.98
C ALA A 293 -18.56 -12.19 25.98
N PRO A 294 -18.75 -11.71 24.74
CA PRO A 294 -19.49 -12.46 23.72
C PRO A 294 -18.96 -13.89 23.52
N GLN A 295 -19.85 -14.84 23.19
CA GLN A 295 -19.50 -16.27 23.10
C GLN A 295 -18.41 -16.54 22.04
N ASP A 296 -18.44 -15.82 20.91
CA ASP A 296 -17.39 -15.85 19.89
C ASP A 296 -16.04 -15.45 20.47
N VAL A 297 -15.99 -14.36 21.25
CA VAL A 297 -14.75 -13.89 21.90
C VAL A 297 -14.19 -14.92 22.85
N ARG A 298 -15.03 -15.55 23.68
CA ARG A 298 -14.58 -16.58 24.62
C ARG A 298 -14.03 -17.81 23.91
N THR A 299 -14.70 -18.23 22.83
CA THR A 299 -14.27 -19.37 22.01
C THR A 299 -12.93 -19.10 21.33
N ASP A 300 -12.80 -17.93 20.68
CA ASP A 300 -11.58 -17.51 20.01
C ASP A 300 -10.43 -17.34 21.00
N ALA A 301 -10.70 -16.74 22.17
CA ALA A 301 -9.71 -16.57 23.22
C ALA A 301 -9.22 -17.91 23.78
N ALA A 302 -10.09 -18.90 23.96
CA ALA A 302 -9.69 -20.24 24.40
C ALA A 302 -8.74 -20.90 23.39
N ALA A 303 -9.06 -20.83 22.09
CA ALA A 303 -8.17 -21.33 21.04
C ALA A 303 -6.83 -20.58 20.98
N ALA A 304 -6.87 -19.25 21.14
CA ALA A 304 -5.68 -18.41 21.11
C ALA A 304 -4.76 -18.62 22.33
N LYS A 305 -5.32 -18.82 23.52
CA LYS A 305 -4.57 -19.20 24.75
C LYS A 305 -3.82 -20.51 24.53
N ALA A 306 -4.53 -21.56 24.10
CA ALA A 306 -3.94 -22.87 23.84
C ALA A 306 -2.77 -22.79 22.84
N LYS A 307 -2.91 -21.98 21.79
CA LYS A 307 -1.84 -21.73 20.81
C LYS A 307 -0.65 -20.98 21.42
N ALA A 308 -0.92 -19.96 22.23
CA ALA A 308 0.12 -19.16 22.89
C ALA A 308 0.86 -19.96 23.98
N GLY A 309 0.25 -21.00 24.53
CA GLY A 309 0.77 -21.76 25.68
C GLY A 309 0.36 -21.14 27.02
N CYS A 310 -0.79 -20.47 27.03
CA CYS A 310 -1.57 -20.15 28.21
C CYS A 310 -2.66 -21.23 28.35
#